data_AF-A0A819G3L0-F1
#
_entry.id   AF-A0A819G3L0-F1
#
_cell.length_a   1.000
_cell.length_b   1.000
_cell.length_c   1.000
_cell.angle_alpha   90.00
_cell.angle_beta   90.00
_cell.angle_gamma   90.00
#
_symmetry.space_group_name_H-M   'P 1'
#
loop_
_entity.id
_entity.type
_entity.pdbx_description
1 polymer ?
#
loop_
_entity_poly.entity_id
_entity_poly.type
_entity_poly.pdbx_seq_one_letter_code
_entity_poly.pdbx_strand_id
1 'polypeptide(L)'
;MNYLAFFHSTGTPVNIQLKYSSKLTDDSPTFYRDCQVPQCHYETLQIHVNTTDLYVLWSENNINAYGYIYKNDFNPLKPSKNLLLSHGGECNDEQLKLIFNLEINTRYILVVTTHNPKTTGNFSIFISGPNNISLSPFSPEQSSCVIGDQCNFYIKGIGLTLDDILRDELQPNIVLNNQSFSIKLGAGLTIIMFVAGLINSVLSLITFQHKNSQQVGCGTYLLVSSITSLLAISMFIIKFWFVVLTHINVSTSVSALRGGCIFIEPILKLFLYLDGWLNACVAVERAILIFKGVNFDKKKSKSIARRTILILPFCIFGTLIHELVFRRLFEYETAPRATDTNITNENTNNRYVSCITRYSPSVQDYNTAVLFFHLVGPFIVNLCSALFIIFGGAQQRSVARTNQNFKKHVQEQFNEHKQLIISPVVLLVLSIPRLIISLLPGCVKTSKNLWLYLGAYFISFTPSMLIFLIFVFPSELYMKAFKQSFNRIRRRTPT
;
A
#
# COMPACT_ATOMS: atom_id res chain seq x y z
N MET A 1 11.30 -42.42 -21.35
CA MET A 1 12.38 -43.11 -22.09
C MET A 1 13.34 -43.65 -21.05
N ASN A 2 13.40 -44.98 -20.95
CA ASN A 2 14.06 -45.73 -19.89
C ASN A 2 15.58 -45.73 -20.08
N TYR A 3 16.32 -45.37 -19.02
CA TYR A 3 17.67 -45.88 -18.79
C TYR A 3 17.79 -46.27 -17.32
N LEU A 4 17.50 -47.55 -17.05
CA LEU A 4 17.94 -48.28 -15.87
C LEU A 4 19.38 -48.70 -16.14
N ALA A 5 20.34 -48.09 -15.45
CA ALA A 5 21.71 -48.60 -15.38
C ALA A 5 21.90 -49.26 -14.00
N PHE A 6 21.82 -50.58 -13.98
CA PHE A 6 22.32 -51.41 -12.88
C PHE A 6 23.83 -51.22 -12.78
N PHE A 7 24.33 -50.72 -11.65
CA PHE A 7 25.74 -50.87 -11.28
C PHE A 7 25.83 -51.89 -10.15
N HIS A 8 26.36 -53.06 -10.49
CA HIS A 8 26.81 -54.07 -9.55
C HIS A 8 28.07 -53.55 -8.84
N SER A 9 28.11 -53.77 -7.52
CA SER A 9 29.21 -53.49 -6.61
C SER A 9 30.59 -53.84 -7.17
N THR A 10 31.46 -52.83 -7.27
CA THR A 10 32.91 -52.99 -7.19
C THR A 10 33.43 -51.92 -6.23
N GLY A 11 34.01 -52.34 -5.10
CA GLY A 11 34.52 -51.49 -4.04
C GLY A 11 35.73 -50.65 -4.45
N THR A 12 35.50 -49.58 -5.21
CA THR A 12 36.41 -48.43 -5.26
C THR A 12 36.12 -47.54 -4.06
N PRO A 13 37.12 -47.12 -3.26
CA PRO A 13 36.87 -46.19 -2.18
C PRO A 13 36.30 -44.90 -2.76
N VAL A 14 35.06 -44.57 -2.40
CA VAL A 14 34.48 -43.27 -2.71
C VAL A 14 35.37 -42.23 -2.03
N ASN A 15 36.13 -41.46 -2.80
CA ASN A 15 37.01 -40.45 -2.25
C ASN A 15 36.14 -39.32 -1.69
N ILE A 16 36.02 -39.27 -0.36
CA ILE A 16 35.23 -38.27 0.36
C ILE A 16 36.01 -36.96 0.33
N GLN A 17 35.48 -35.97 -0.36
CA GLN A 17 36.10 -34.64 -0.46
C GLN A 17 35.69 -33.74 0.70
N LEU A 18 34.45 -33.90 1.19
CA LEU A 18 33.91 -33.07 2.27
C LEU A 18 32.96 -33.88 3.14
N LYS A 19 33.06 -33.65 4.45
CA LYS A 19 32.06 -34.03 5.45
C LYS A 19 31.55 -32.77 6.13
N TYR A 20 30.23 -32.59 6.14
CA TYR A 20 29.52 -31.55 6.88
C TYR A 20 28.60 -32.21 7.88
N SER A 21 28.59 -31.74 9.14
CA SER A 21 27.73 -32.29 10.19
C SER A 21 27.01 -31.16 10.92
N SER A 22 25.72 -31.33 11.16
CA SER A 22 24.86 -30.35 11.85
C SER A 22 23.68 -31.04 12.53
N LYS A 23 22.78 -30.26 13.13
CA LYS A 23 21.59 -30.72 13.85
C LYS A 23 20.37 -29.87 13.50
N LEU A 24 19.28 -30.54 13.16
CA LEU A 24 17.95 -29.93 13.10
C LEU A 24 17.36 -29.93 14.51
N THR A 25 16.95 -28.75 14.98
CA THR A 25 16.36 -28.49 16.31
C THR A 25 14.99 -27.82 16.16
N ASP A 26 14.27 -27.66 17.27
CA ASP A 26 12.98 -26.92 17.27
C ASP A 26 13.15 -25.44 16.86
N ASP A 27 14.35 -24.88 17.02
CA ASP A 27 14.72 -23.53 16.59
C ASP A 27 15.11 -23.45 15.10
N SER A 28 15.29 -24.59 14.43
CA SER A 28 15.63 -24.62 13.01
C SER A 28 14.47 -24.10 12.17
N PRO A 29 14.74 -23.34 11.09
CA PRO A 29 13.68 -22.80 10.26
C PRO A 29 12.85 -23.93 9.67
N THR A 30 11.57 -23.66 9.45
CA THR A 30 10.63 -24.66 8.95
C THR A 30 10.04 -24.27 7.60
N PHE A 31 9.65 -25.28 6.81
CA PHE A 31 8.89 -25.06 5.58
C PHE A 31 7.86 -26.18 5.35
N TYR A 32 6.83 -25.88 4.55
CA TYR A 32 5.92 -26.89 4.03
C TYR A 32 6.45 -27.44 2.72
N ARG A 33 6.62 -28.77 2.63
CA ARG A 33 6.88 -29.46 1.35
C ARG A 33 5.64 -29.47 0.47
N ASP A 34 4.52 -29.81 1.10
CA ASP A 34 3.16 -29.66 0.61
C ASP A 34 2.33 -29.11 1.75
N CYS A 35 1.38 -28.25 1.45
CA CYS A 35 0.48 -27.62 2.41
C CYS A 35 -0.49 -28.60 3.08
N GLN A 36 -0.54 -29.84 2.62
CA GLN A 36 -1.28 -30.94 3.26
C GLN A 36 -0.46 -31.65 4.36
N VAL A 37 0.87 -31.43 4.41
CA VAL A 37 1.79 -32.14 5.31
C VAL A 37 2.28 -31.17 6.39
N PRO A 38 2.49 -31.59 7.65
CA PRO A 38 3.08 -30.72 8.65
C PRO A 38 4.47 -30.19 8.26
N GLN A 39 4.85 -29.07 8.88
CA GLN A 39 6.13 -28.41 8.62
C GLN A 39 7.33 -29.32 8.90
N CYS A 40 8.36 -29.17 8.08
CA CYS A 40 9.63 -29.87 8.23
C CYS A 40 10.72 -28.85 8.59
N HIS A 41 11.55 -29.17 9.59
CA HIS A 41 12.74 -28.38 9.91
C HIS A 41 13.76 -28.56 8.80
N TYR A 42 14.48 -27.49 8.46
CA TYR A 42 15.47 -27.55 7.40
C TYR A 42 16.71 -26.73 7.71
N GLU A 43 17.79 -27.07 7.01
CA GLU A 43 19.01 -26.28 6.94
C GLU A 43 19.39 -26.06 5.47
N THR A 44 19.83 -24.84 5.18
CA THR A 44 20.23 -24.39 3.83
C THR A 44 21.74 -24.23 3.74
N LEU A 45 22.33 -24.92 2.78
CA LEU A 45 23.77 -24.96 2.54
C LEU A 45 24.05 -24.52 1.09
N GLN A 46 24.89 -23.53 0.89
CA GLN A 46 25.35 -23.16 -0.43
C GLN A 46 26.54 -24.05 -0.83
N ILE A 47 26.44 -24.69 -2.00
CA ILE A 47 27.48 -25.55 -2.55
C ILE A 47 28.42 -24.71 -3.43
N HIS A 48 29.71 -24.75 -3.12
CA HIS A 48 30.75 -24.13 -3.91
C HIS A 48 31.60 -25.22 -4.57
N VAL A 49 31.63 -25.20 -5.90
CA VAL A 49 32.41 -26.13 -6.72
C VAL A 49 33.44 -25.37 -7.54
N ASN A 50 34.65 -25.92 -7.64
CA ASN A 50 35.73 -25.36 -8.45
C ASN A 50 35.91 -26.06 -9.81
N THR A 51 35.24 -27.20 -10.00
CA THR A 51 35.28 -28.00 -11.24
C THR A 51 33.85 -28.34 -11.65
N THR A 52 33.57 -28.29 -12.97
CA THR A 52 32.28 -28.73 -13.49
C THR A 52 32.31 -30.22 -13.71
N ASP A 53 31.54 -30.98 -12.94
CA ASP A 53 31.51 -32.45 -13.05
C ASP A 53 30.34 -33.05 -12.26
N LEU A 54 30.23 -34.37 -12.30
CA LEU A 54 29.32 -35.18 -11.52
C LEU A 54 29.76 -35.22 -10.04
N TYR A 55 28.88 -34.78 -9.16
CA TYR A 55 29.03 -34.90 -7.72
C TYR A 55 28.00 -35.85 -7.14
N VAL A 56 28.43 -36.63 -6.15
CA VAL A 56 27.58 -37.54 -5.38
C VAL A 56 27.54 -37.03 -3.95
N LEU A 57 26.35 -36.64 -3.51
CA LEU A 57 26.08 -36.25 -2.13
C LEU A 57 25.27 -37.37 -1.48
N TRP A 58 25.68 -37.79 -0.29
CA TRP A 58 24.89 -38.73 0.48
C TRP A 58 24.92 -38.38 1.96
N SER A 59 24.04 -39.00 2.73
CA SER A 59 24.01 -38.79 4.17
C SER A 59 24.26 -40.06 4.97
N GLU A 60 24.92 -39.91 6.11
CA GLU A 60 24.99 -40.93 7.15
C GLU A 60 24.36 -40.34 8.41
N ASN A 61 23.10 -40.73 8.66
CA ASN A 61 22.25 -40.05 9.63
C ASN A 61 21.58 -41.04 10.57
N ASN A 62 21.26 -40.57 11.77
CA ASN A 62 20.37 -41.26 12.71
C ASN A 62 18.88 -40.91 12.47
N ILE A 63 18.61 -40.08 11.46
CA ILE A 63 17.27 -39.61 11.08
C ILE A 63 17.05 -39.85 9.60
N ASN A 64 15.84 -40.24 9.22
CA ASN A 64 15.46 -40.41 7.82
C ASN A 64 15.49 -39.05 7.11
N ALA A 65 16.61 -38.77 6.43
CA ALA A 65 16.86 -37.47 5.83
C ALA A 65 16.32 -37.37 4.41
N TYR A 66 16.00 -36.14 4.06
CA TYR A 66 15.47 -35.75 2.77
C TYR A 66 16.24 -34.52 2.29
N GLY A 67 16.64 -34.50 1.02
CA GLY A 67 17.46 -33.45 0.46
C GLY A 67 16.90 -32.91 -0.84
N TYR A 68 17.13 -31.62 -1.07
CA TYR A 68 16.75 -30.90 -2.28
C TYR A 68 17.93 -30.09 -2.81
N ILE A 69 18.12 -30.07 -4.12
CA ILE A 69 19.10 -29.21 -4.80
C ILE A 69 18.34 -28.16 -5.61
N TYR A 70 18.65 -26.89 -5.36
CA TYR A 70 18.09 -25.74 -6.06
C TYR A 70 19.15 -25.00 -6.87
N LYS A 71 18.73 -24.39 -8.00
CA LYS A 71 19.54 -23.43 -8.75
C LYS A 71 19.29 -22.00 -8.26
N ASN A 72 20.37 -21.24 -8.05
CA ASN A 72 20.39 -19.83 -7.68
C ASN A 72 19.80 -19.45 -6.30
N ASP A 73 18.56 -19.85 -6.00
CA ASP A 73 17.83 -19.42 -4.82
C ASP A 73 16.81 -20.46 -4.34
N PHE A 74 16.65 -20.58 -3.02
CA PHE A 74 15.61 -21.38 -2.37
C PHE A 74 14.65 -20.47 -1.61
N ASN A 75 13.37 -20.56 -1.94
CA ASN A 75 12.32 -19.82 -1.25
C ASN A 75 11.38 -20.81 -0.53
N PRO A 76 11.33 -20.82 0.82
CA PRO A 76 10.49 -21.75 1.58
C PRO A 76 8.97 -21.55 1.34
N LEU A 77 8.54 -20.42 0.77
CA LEU A 77 7.16 -20.16 0.36
C LEU A 77 6.82 -20.75 -1.02
N LYS A 78 7.85 -21.04 -1.81
CA LYS A 78 7.72 -21.61 -3.16
C LYS A 78 8.78 -22.69 -3.37
N PRO A 79 8.74 -23.80 -2.61
CA PRO A 79 9.78 -24.84 -2.62
C PRO A 79 9.85 -25.61 -3.95
N SER A 80 8.89 -25.45 -4.86
CA SER A 80 9.00 -26.01 -6.22
C SER A 80 9.78 -25.11 -7.19
N LYS A 81 9.96 -23.82 -6.86
CA LYS A 81 10.66 -22.87 -7.73
C LYS A 81 12.16 -23.13 -7.68
N ASN A 82 12.78 -23.20 -8.85
CA ASN A 82 14.22 -23.48 -9.04
C ASN A 82 14.70 -24.85 -8.53
N LEU A 83 13.80 -25.75 -8.15
CA LEU A 83 14.14 -27.10 -7.73
C LEU A 83 14.70 -27.88 -8.94
N LEU A 84 15.87 -28.48 -8.78
CA LEU A 84 16.52 -29.30 -9.80
C LEU A 84 16.35 -30.79 -9.52
N LEU A 85 16.56 -31.18 -8.27
CA LEU A 85 16.56 -32.58 -7.84
C LEU A 85 16.11 -32.67 -6.39
N SER A 86 15.39 -33.72 -6.06
CA SER A 86 14.99 -34.06 -4.69
C SER A 86 15.12 -35.56 -4.49
N HIS A 87 15.55 -35.97 -3.29
CA HIS A 87 15.59 -37.38 -2.91
C HIS A 87 15.40 -37.50 -1.41
N GLY A 88 14.68 -38.54 -0.99
CA GLY A 88 14.63 -38.98 0.40
C GLY A 88 14.93 -40.46 0.43
N GLY A 89 15.47 -40.95 1.55
CA GLY A 89 15.75 -42.37 1.71
C GLY A 89 14.54 -43.23 1.34
N GLU A 90 14.78 -44.28 0.53
CA GLU A 90 13.77 -45.31 0.27
C GLU A 90 13.55 -46.15 1.55
N CYS A 91 12.41 -46.84 1.66
CA CYS A 91 11.95 -47.52 2.89
C CYS A 91 12.94 -48.49 3.57
N ASN A 92 14.09 -48.80 2.96
CA ASN A 92 15.10 -49.72 3.49
C ASN A 92 16.50 -49.09 3.69
N ASP A 93 16.75 -47.90 3.12
CA ASP A 93 18.01 -47.16 3.28
C ASP A 93 17.64 -45.72 3.65
N GLU A 94 17.65 -45.40 4.94
CA GLU A 94 17.33 -44.06 5.49
C GLU A 94 18.35 -42.96 5.09
N GLN A 95 19.13 -43.21 4.05
CA GLN A 95 20.21 -42.38 3.57
C GLN A 95 19.76 -41.57 2.36
N LEU A 96 19.88 -40.25 2.47
CA LEU A 96 19.83 -39.34 1.35
C LEU A 96 20.93 -39.70 0.36
N LYS A 97 20.61 -39.78 -0.94
CA LYS A 97 21.59 -39.87 -2.02
C LYS A 97 21.16 -39.01 -3.22
N LEU A 98 21.99 -38.04 -3.58
CA LEU A 98 21.76 -37.10 -4.67
C LEU A 98 22.96 -37.17 -5.62
N ILE A 99 22.70 -37.40 -6.90
CA ILE A 99 23.72 -37.45 -7.95
C ILE A 99 23.38 -36.36 -8.95
N PHE A 100 24.26 -35.37 -9.09
CA PHE A 100 23.98 -34.20 -9.92
C PHE A 100 25.25 -33.59 -10.52
N ASN A 101 25.16 -33.08 -11.74
CA ASN A 101 26.26 -32.37 -12.40
C ASN A 101 26.26 -30.90 -11.96
N LEU A 102 27.29 -30.48 -11.22
CA LEU A 102 27.40 -29.11 -10.71
C LEU A 102 28.35 -28.30 -11.60
N GLU A 103 27.93 -27.12 -12.02
CA GLU A 103 28.71 -26.21 -12.86
C GLU A 103 29.44 -25.14 -12.05
N ILE A 104 30.66 -24.79 -12.47
CA ILE A 104 31.38 -23.63 -11.90
C ILE A 104 30.61 -22.32 -12.13
N ASN A 105 30.80 -21.35 -11.25
CA ASN A 105 30.12 -20.04 -11.28
C ASN A 105 28.58 -20.10 -11.24
N THR A 106 27.99 -21.28 -11.01
CA THR A 106 26.56 -21.42 -10.75
C THR A 106 26.33 -21.60 -9.26
N ARG A 107 25.38 -20.83 -8.71
CA ARG A 107 25.01 -20.95 -7.30
C ARG A 107 24.05 -22.12 -7.13
N TYR A 108 24.44 -23.13 -6.34
CA TYR A 108 23.57 -24.23 -5.95
C TYR A 108 23.30 -24.20 -4.45
N ILE A 109 22.07 -24.55 -4.08
CA ILE A 109 21.64 -24.60 -2.69
C ILE A 109 21.15 -26.01 -2.39
N LEU A 110 21.78 -26.65 -1.41
CA LEU A 110 21.32 -27.88 -0.79
C LEU A 110 20.43 -27.52 0.39
N VAL A 111 19.19 -28.01 0.38
CA VAL A 111 18.29 -27.96 1.53
C VAL A 111 18.24 -29.36 2.13
N VAL A 112 18.67 -29.49 3.39
CA VAL A 112 18.59 -30.74 4.15
C VAL A 112 17.41 -30.65 5.10
N THR A 113 16.55 -31.66 5.09
CA THR A 113 15.38 -31.78 5.94
C THR A 113 15.13 -33.26 6.27
N THR A 114 13.97 -33.59 6.83
CA THR A 114 13.59 -34.95 7.22
C THR A 114 12.44 -35.48 6.37
N HIS A 115 12.40 -36.79 6.16
CA HIS A 115 11.28 -37.46 5.49
C HIS A 115 10.00 -37.32 6.30
N ASN A 116 10.08 -37.41 7.63
CA ASN A 116 8.95 -37.20 8.53
C ASN A 116 8.91 -35.75 9.03
N PRO A 117 7.74 -35.10 9.04
CA PRO A 117 7.58 -33.75 9.58
C PRO A 117 7.95 -33.63 11.06
N LYS A 118 8.26 -32.41 11.53
CA LYS A 118 8.61 -32.09 12.92
C LYS A 118 9.68 -32.99 13.56
N THR A 119 10.51 -33.64 12.74
CA THR A 119 11.57 -34.51 13.22
C THR A 119 12.84 -33.69 13.41
N THR A 120 13.46 -33.82 14.57
CA THR A 120 14.74 -33.18 14.92
C THR A 120 15.81 -34.26 15.07
N GLY A 121 17.07 -33.88 14.89
CA GLY A 121 18.18 -34.82 15.02
C GLY A 121 19.44 -34.40 14.29
N ASN A 122 20.49 -35.18 14.50
CA ASN A 122 21.80 -34.94 13.91
C ASN A 122 21.87 -35.54 12.51
N PHE A 123 22.54 -34.84 11.60
CA PHE A 123 22.82 -35.34 10.26
C PHE A 123 24.25 -35.04 9.84
N SER A 124 24.81 -35.90 8.99
CA SER A 124 26.08 -35.68 8.30
C SER A 124 25.89 -35.85 6.79
N ILE A 125 26.34 -34.87 6.02
CA ILE A 125 26.39 -34.91 4.56
C ILE A 125 27.83 -35.16 4.13
N PHE A 126 27.99 -36.12 3.24
CA PHE A 126 29.23 -36.47 2.59
C PHE A 126 29.14 -36.12 1.12
N ILE A 127 30.22 -35.59 0.56
CA ILE A 127 30.29 -35.25 -0.85
C ILE A 127 31.53 -35.90 -1.47
N SER A 128 31.33 -36.53 -2.63
CA SER A 128 32.38 -37.03 -3.49
C SER A 128 32.28 -36.40 -4.88
N GLY A 129 33.43 -36.12 -5.48
CA GLY A 129 33.59 -35.47 -6.78
C GLY A 129 35.00 -34.94 -6.97
N PRO A 130 35.26 -34.12 -8.01
CA PRO A 130 36.56 -33.49 -8.22
C PRO A 130 36.96 -32.51 -7.10
N ASN A 131 38.28 -32.29 -6.96
CA ASN A 131 38.89 -31.60 -5.82
C ASN A 131 38.36 -30.16 -5.56
N ASN A 132 38.38 -29.77 -4.28
CA ASN A 132 38.00 -28.47 -3.71
C ASN A 132 36.50 -28.13 -3.78
N ILE A 133 35.72 -28.79 -2.92
CA ILE A 133 34.31 -28.46 -2.67
C ILE A 133 34.16 -27.83 -1.28
N SER A 134 33.23 -26.88 -1.11
CA SER A 134 32.88 -26.37 0.21
C SER A 134 31.37 -26.12 0.35
N LEU A 135 30.90 -26.24 1.59
CA LEU A 135 29.53 -25.91 1.98
C LEU A 135 29.58 -24.73 2.95
N SER A 136 28.72 -23.74 2.72
CA SER A 136 28.52 -22.65 3.67
C SER A 136 27.05 -22.57 4.07
N PRO A 137 26.72 -22.68 5.38
CA PRO A 137 25.36 -22.45 5.83
C PRO A 137 24.98 -20.99 5.64
N PHE A 138 23.73 -20.76 5.26
CA PHE A 138 23.15 -19.42 5.23
C PHE A 138 21.65 -19.54 5.51
N SER A 139 21.05 -18.48 6.06
CA SER A 139 19.59 -18.41 6.21
C SER A 139 19.01 -17.66 5.02
N PRO A 140 18.07 -18.23 4.24
CA PRO A 140 17.38 -17.48 3.19
C PRO A 140 16.64 -16.30 3.83
N GLU A 141 16.83 -15.10 3.28
CA GLU A 141 16.11 -13.91 3.77
C GLU A 141 14.62 -14.10 3.52
N GLN A 142 13.85 -14.28 4.60
CA GLN A 142 12.40 -14.30 4.51
C GLN A 142 11.93 -12.88 4.18
N SER A 143 11.48 -12.69 2.93
CA SER A 143 11.07 -11.36 2.45
C SER A 143 9.96 -10.79 3.33
N SER A 144 10.14 -9.57 3.85
CA SER A 144 9.15 -8.81 4.63
C SER A 144 7.87 -8.43 3.86
N CYS A 145 7.67 -8.99 2.67
CA CYS A 145 6.63 -8.65 1.71
C CYS A 145 5.45 -9.62 1.68
N VAL A 146 5.51 -10.63 2.55
CA VAL A 146 4.62 -11.78 2.52
C VAL A 146 3.62 -11.61 3.64
N ILE A 147 2.36 -11.46 3.26
CA ILE A 147 1.23 -11.46 4.18
C ILE A 147 0.67 -12.87 4.19
N GLY A 148 0.56 -13.49 5.35
CA GLY A 148 -0.01 -14.81 5.51
C GLY A 148 0.95 -15.83 6.08
N ASP A 149 0.54 -17.09 6.05
CA ASP A 149 1.39 -18.23 6.38
C ASP A 149 2.02 -18.80 5.10
N GLN A 150 2.90 -19.80 5.24
CA GLN A 150 3.65 -20.34 4.09
C GLN A 150 2.78 -20.99 3.01
N CYS A 151 1.55 -21.38 3.33
CA CYS A 151 0.63 -22.08 2.46
C CYS A 151 -0.51 -21.20 1.93
N ASN A 152 -0.95 -20.26 2.76
CA ASN A 152 -1.85 -19.20 2.42
C ASN A 152 -1.11 -17.87 2.59
N PHE A 153 -0.40 -17.47 1.54
CA PHE A 153 0.23 -16.15 1.47
C PHE A 153 -0.24 -15.29 0.31
N TYR A 154 0.08 -14.01 0.46
CA TYR A 154 -0.08 -12.96 -0.53
C TYR A 154 1.20 -12.12 -0.54
N ILE A 155 1.83 -12.03 -1.72
CA ILE A 155 2.96 -11.12 -1.94
C ILE A 155 2.37 -9.80 -2.41
N LYS A 156 2.62 -8.74 -1.65
CA LYS A 156 2.09 -7.44 -1.97
C LYS A 156 2.91 -6.76 -3.06
N GLY A 157 2.24 -6.26 -4.11
CA GLY A 157 2.87 -5.52 -5.20
C GLY A 157 3.29 -4.11 -4.79
N ILE A 158 2.43 -3.13 -5.06
CA ILE A 158 2.74 -1.70 -4.91
C ILE A 158 1.60 -1.01 -4.15
N GLY A 159 1.94 0.04 -3.41
CA GLY A 159 1.03 0.92 -2.69
C GLY A 159 0.82 0.49 -1.25
N LEU A 160 1.00 1.41 -0.30
CA LEU A 160 0.74 1.18 1.12
C LEU A 160 -0.65 1.70 1.51
N THR A 161 -1.41 0.92 2.27
CA THR A 161 -2.68 1.33 2.87
C THR A 161 -2.51 1.54 4.36
N LEU A 162 -3.49 2.17 5.01
CA LEU A 162 -3.46 2.34 6.46
C LEU A 162 -3.37 1.00 7.20
N ASP A 163 -4.05 -0.03 6.69
CA ASP A 163 -4.01 -1.39 7.23
C ASP A 163 -2.57 -1.92 7.26
N ASP A 164 -1.75 -1.60 6.26
CA ASP A 164 -0.35 -2.05 6.18
C ASP A 164 0.59 -1.21 7.05
N ILE A 165 0.31 0.08 7.19
CA ILE A 165 1.09 0.98 8.04
C ILE A 165 0.95 0.58 9.50
N LEU A 166 -0.27 0.22 9.94
CA LEU A 166 -0.56 -0.09 11.35
C LEU A 166 -0.47 -1.58 11.70
N ARG A 167 -0.37 -2.48 10.71
CA ARG A 167 -0.44 -3.94 10.89
C ARG A 167 0.50 -4.47 11.97
N ASP A 168 1.79 -4.12 11.85
CA ASP A 168 2.85 -4.67 12.69
C ASP A 168 2.87 -4.05 14.09
N GLU A 169 2.14 -2.96 14.29
CA GLU A 169 2.11 -2.16 15.52
C GLU A 169 0.89 -2.46 16.39
N LEU A 170 -0.18 -2.99 15.79
CA LEU A 170 -1.42 -3.32 16.49
C LEU A 170 -1.35 -4.73 17.08
N GLN A 171 -1.53 -4.82 18.40
CA GLN A 171 -1.58 -6.10 19.10
C GLN A 171 -3.04 -6.55 19.30
N PRO A 172 -3.41 -7.79 18.94
CA PRO A 172 -4.78 -8.29 19.12
C PRO A 172 -5.10 -8.49 20.61
N ASN A 173 -6.39 -8.45 20.96
CA ASN A 173 -6.93 -8.71 22.30
C ASN A 173 -6.41 -7.79 23.44
N ILE A 174 -5.81 -6.65 23.10
CA ILE A 174 -5.34 -5.65 24.08
C ILE A 174 -6.14 -4.36 23.92
N VAL A 175 -6.65 -3.83 25.02
CA VAL A 175 -7.39 -2.56 25.05
C VAL A 175 -6.55 -1.40 24.51
N LEU A 176 -7.20 -0.44 23.85
CA LEU A 176 -6.53 0.69 23.19
C LEU A 176 -5.56 1.47 24.10
N ASN A 177 -5.87 1.59 25.39
CA ASN A 177 -5.03 2.32 26.33
C ASN A 177 -3.65 1.66 26.55
N ASN A 178 -3.59 0.34 26.38
CA ASN A 178 -2.40 -0.48 26.56
C ASN A 178 -1.67 -0.77 25.22
N GLN A 179 -2.20 -0.28 24.10
CA GLN A 179 -1.51 -0.32 22.81
C GLN A 179 -0.27 0.58 22.80
N SER A 180 0.57 0.44 21.78
CA SER A 180 1.80 1.22 21.63
C SER A 180 1.52 2.74 21.63
N PHE A 181 2.52 3.51 22.05
CA PHE A 181 2.44 4.98 22.03
C PHE A 181 2.06 5.50 20.64
N SER A 182 2.59 4.87 19.59
CA SER A 182 2.31 5.24 18.20
C SER A 182 0.83 5.13 17.83
N ILE A 183 0.15 4.05 18.25
CA ILE A 183 -1.29 3.88 18.00
C ILE A 183 -2.10 4.93 18.75
N LYS A 184 -1.77 5.21 20.02
CA LYS A 184 -2.46 6.22 20.83
C LYS A 184 -2.32 7.62 20.26
N LEU A 185 -1.09 8.01 19.89
CA LEU A 185 -0.84 9.30 19.27
C LEU A 185 -1.47 9.38 17.87
N GLY A 186 -1.44 8.31 17.07
CA GLY A 186 -2.15 8.22 15.79
C GLY A 186 -3.68 8.42 15.93
N ALA A 187 -4.28 7.83 16.98
CA ALA A 187 -5.70 8.04 17.29
C ALA A 187 -5.99 9.49 17.68
N GLY A 188 -5.16 10.08 18.54
CA GLY A 188 -5.26 11.49 18.92
C GLY A 188 -5.17 12.44 17.72
N LEU A 189 -4.18 12.23 16.84
CA LEU A 189 -4.01 13.01 15.61
C LEU A 189 -5.21 12.86 14.67
N THR A 190 -5.74 11.65 14.51
CA THR A 190 -6.93 11.40 13.69
C THR A 190 -8.15 12.16 14.22
N ILE A 191 -8.35 12.21 15.54
CA ILE A 191 -9.43 12.98 16.17
C ILE A 191 -9.23 14.49 15.91
N ILE A 192 -8.02 15.01 16.10
CA ILE A 192 -7.71 16.43 15.84
C ILE A 192 -7.98 16.79 14.38
N MET A 193 -7.52 15.96 13.45
CA MET A 193 -7.76 16.09 12.01
C MET A 193 -9.26 16.10 11.69
N PHE A 194 -10.04 15.22 12.31
CA PHE A 194 -11.49 15.20 12.15
C PHE A 194 -12.15 16.47 12.65
N VAL A 195 -11.80 16.95 13.85
CA VAL A 195 -12.35 18.19 14.42
C VAL A 195 -12.00 19.39 13.54
N ALA A 196 -10.74 19.51 13.11
CA ALA A 196 -10.30 20.59 12.21
C ALA A 196 -11.04 20.54 10.87
N GLY A 197 -11.16 19.35 10.25
CA GLY A 197 -11.88 19.14 9.00
C GLY A 197 -13.39 19.43 9.12
N LEU A 198 -14.00 19.07 10.25
CA LEU A 198 -15.40 19.36 10.55
C LEU A 198 -15.63 20.88 10.65
N ILE A 199 -14.81 21.59 11.42
CA ILE A 199 -14.88 23.05 11.55
C ILE A 199 -14.73 23.70 10.16
N ASN A 200 -13.68 23.33 9.41
CA ASN A 200 -13.45 23.85 8.06
C ASN A 200 -14.66 23.64 7.13
N SER A 201 -15.24 22.45 7.14
CA SER A 201 -16.37 22.09 6.27
C SER A 201 -17.64 22.83 6.66
N VAL A 202 -17.93 22.95 7.96
CA VAL A 202 -19.09 23.70 8.46
C VAL A 202 -18.99 25.19 8.13
N LEU A 203 -17.83 25.81 8.36
CA LEU A 203 -17.61 27.23 8.01
C LEU A 203 -17.72 27.46 6.50
N SER A 204 -17.20 26.54 5.69
CA SER A 204 -17.33 26.59 4.23
C SER A 204 -18.79 26.44 3.78
N LEU A 205 -19.53 25.51 4.38
CA LEU A 205 -20.94 25.28 4.08
C LEU A 205 -21.79 26.52 4.37
N ILE A 206 -21.61 27.14 5.55
CA ILE A 206 -22.27 28.41 5.92
C ILE A 206 -21.99 29.52 4.89
N THR A 207 -20.75 29.57 4.38
CA THR A 207 -20.32 30.57 3.40
C THR A 207 -20.92 30.35 2.02
N PHE A 208 -20.88 29.12 1.51
CA PHE A 208 -21.29 28.80 0.15
C PHE A 208 -22.79 28.52 0.01
N GLN A 209 -23.53 28.31 1.11
CA GLN A 209 -25.00 28.35 1.10
C GLN A 209 -25.56 29.76 0.89
N HIS A 210 -24.76 30.80 1.14
CA HIS A 210 -25.21 32.17 0.98
C HIS A 210 -25.52 32.50 -0.50
N LYS A 211 -26.63 33.21 -0.75
CA LYS A 211 -27.10 33.54 -2.11
C LYS A 211 -26.06 34.28 -2.95
N ASN A 212 -25.28 35.18 -2.34
CA ASN A 212 -24.23 35.92 -3.05
C ASN A 212 -23.10 35.01 -3.55
N SER A 213 -22.77 33.96 -2.81
CA SER A 213 -21.74 33.00 -3.20
C SER A 213 -22.20 32.15 -4.39
N GLN A 214 -23.50 31.84 -4.49
CA GLN A 214 -24.10 30.98 -5.52
C GLN A 214 -24.63 31.72 -6.75
N GLN A 215 -24.15 32.94 -7.01
CA GLN A 215 -24.52 33.71 -8.19
C GLN A 215 -23.97 33.08 -9.48
N VAL A 216 -22.87 32.32 -9.39
CA VAL A 216 -22.20 31.66 -10.50
C VAL A 216 -21.90 30.19 -10.16
N GLY A 217 -21.57 29.39 -11.17
CA GLY A 217 -21.23 27.96 -11.03
C GLY A 217 -20.14 27.70 -9.99
N CYS A 218 -19.13 28.56 -9.90
CA CYS A 218 -18.03 28.48 -8.94
C CYS A 218 -18.51 28.28 -7.49
N GLY A 219 -19.50 29.04 -7.02
CA GLY A 219 -20.03 28.87 -5.66
C GLY A 219 -20.85 27.60 -5.47
N THR A 220 -21.43 27.07 -6.54
CA THR A 220 -22.16 25.79 -6.50
C THR A 220 -21.17 24.63 -6.39
N TYR A 221 -20.07 24.66 -7.14
CA TYR A 221 -18.98 23.68 -7.00
C TYR A 221 -18.37 23.72 -5.61
N LEU A 222 -18.06 24.91 -5.06
CA LEU A 222 -17.48 25.06 -3.72
C LEU A 222 -18.43 24.60 -2.60
N LEU A 223 -19.75 24.77 -2.78
CA LEU A 223 -20.73 24.21 -1.86
C LEU A 223 -20.63 22.68 -1.82
N VAL A 224 -20.66 22.04 -2.99
CA VAL A 224 -20.57 20.57 -3.08
C VAL A 224 -19.22 20.08 -2.57
N SER A 225 -18.14 20.80 -2.88
CA SER A 225 -16.80 20.51 -2.38
C SER A 225 -16.75 20.54 -0.84
N SER A 226 -17.48 21.45 -0.20
CA SER A 226 -17.57 21.49 1.28
C SER A 226 -18.27 20.25 1.85
N ILE A 227 -19.26 19.71 1.12
CA ILE A 227 -19.97 18.49 1.51
C ILE A 227 -19.07 17.27 1.30
N THR A 228 -18.42 17.17 0.14
CA THR A 228 -17.53 16.04 -0.17
C THR A 228 -16.32 16.00 0.75
N SER A 229 -15.74 17.15 1.14
CA SER A 229 -14.69 17.20 2.16
C SER A 229 -15.16 16.77 3.54
N LEU A 230 -16.39 17.12 3.95
CA LEU A 230 -16.96 16.61 5.20
C LEU A 230 -17.12 15.08 5.16
N LEU A 231 -17.63 14.55 4.05
CA LEU A 231 -17.77 13.11 3.85
C LEU A 231 -16.40 12.42 3.81
N ALA A 232 -15.39 13.01 3.17
CA ALA A 232 -14.03 12.50 3.12
C ALA A 232 -13.43 12.40 4.52
N ILE A 233 -13.52 13.45 5.34
CA ILE A 233 -12.94 13.41 6.69
C ILE A 233 -13.69 12.46 7.62
N SER A 234 -15.01 12.33 7.43
CA SER A 234 -15.85 11.37 8.14
C SER A 234 -15.46 9.93 7.77
N MET A 235 -15.25 9.65 6.49
CA MET A 235 -14.78 8.34 6.03
C MET A 235 -13.35 8.03 6.48
N PHE A 236 -12.48 9.04 6.57
CA PHE A 236 -11.11 8.87 7.07
C PHE A 236 -11.10 8.45 8.55
N ILE A 237 -11.87 9.12 9.42
CA ILE A 237 -11.97 8.71 10.84
C ILE A 237 -12.61 7.31 10.95
N ILE A 238 -13.64 7.02 10.16
CA ILE A 238 -14.24 5.68 10.11
C ILE A 238 -13.20 4.63 9.68
N LYS A 239 -12.38 4.90 8.65
CA LYS A 239 -11.33 4.00 8.19
C LYS A 239 -10.30 3.72 9.27
N PHE A 240 -9.83 4.76 9.96
CA PHE A 240 -8.86 4.60 11.04
C PHE A 240 -9.41 3.73 12.17
N TRP A 241 -10.60 4.05 12.68
CA TRP A 241 -11.21 3.27 13.75
C TRP A 241 -11.60 1.87 13.31
N PHE A 242 -12.03 1.69 12.06
CA PHE A 242 -12.29 0.37 11.51
C PHE A 242 -11.03 -0.50 11.57
N VAL A 243 -9.87 -0.01 11.12
CA VAL A 243 -8.60 -0.76 11.20
C VAL A 243 -8.24 -1.08 12.64
N VAL A 244 -8.27 -0.10 13.54
CA VAL A 244 -7.91 -0.29 14.96
C VAL A 244 -8.84 -1.29 15.65
N LEU A 245 -10.15 -1.12 15.51
CA LEU A 245 -11.13 -1.96 16.19
C LEU A 245 -11.14 -3.39 15.67
N THR A 246 -11.00 -3.58 14.36
CA THR A 246 -11.01 -4.92 13.75
C THR A 246 -9.75 -5.72 14.05
N HIS A 247 -8.60 -5.07 14.23
CA HIS A 247 -7.37 -5.73 14.66
C HIS A 247 -7.35 -6.03 16.16
N ILE A 248 -7.89 -5.14 17.01
CA ILE A 248 -7.95 -5.37 18.45
C ILE A 248 -8.99 -6.45 18.78
N ASN A 249 -10.16 -6.41 18.13
CA ASN A 249 -11.27 -7.30 18.43
C ASN A 249 -11.39 -8.45 17.41
N VAL A 250 -10.82 -9.60 17.76
CA VAL A 250 -10.83 -10.83 16.97
C VAL A 250 -12.26 -11.39 16.78
N SER A 251 -13.23 -11.01 17.63
CA SER A 251 -14.64 -11.47 17.54
C SER A 251 -15.47 -10.76 16.48
N THR A 252 -14.91 -9.79 15.74
CA THR A 252 -15.65 -9.04 14.73
C THR A 252 -16.19 -9.97 13.63
N SER A 253 -17.47 -9.83 13.27
CA SER A 253 -18.08 -10.70 12.27
C SER A 253 -17.38 -10.59 10.90
N VAL A 254 -17.18 -11.74 10.25
CA VAL A 254 -16.53 -11.84 8.94
C VAL A 254 -17.23 -10.98 7.88
N SER A 255 -18.57 -10.89 7.94
CA SER A 255 -19.36 -10.06 7.03
C SER A 255 -19.05 -8.57 7.18
N ALA A 256 -18.91 -8.07 8.41
CA ALA A 256 -18.52 -6.68 8.66
C ALA A 256 -17.09 -6.40 8.19
N LEU A 257 -16.16 -7.33 8.44
CA LEU A 257 -14.77 -7.26 7.97
C LEU A 257 -14.70 -7.22 6.44
N ARG A 258 -15.44 -8.10 5.76
CA ARG A 258 -15.52 -8.16 4.30
C ARG A 258 -16.13 -6.89 3.73
N GLY A 259 -17.26 -6.42 4.28
CA GLY A 259 -17.91 -5.19 3.83
C GLY A 259 -17.01 -3.97 3.99
N GLY A 260 -16.41 -3.78 5.16
CA GLY A 260 -15.51 -2.66 5.41
C GLY A 260 -14.25 -2.71 4.54
N CYS A 261 -13.70 -3.90 4.31
CA CYS A 261 -12.60 -4.10 3.37
C CYS A 261 -12.98 -3.63 1.96
N ILE A 262 -14.11 -4.09 1.40
CA ILE A 262 -14.50 -3.78 0.02
C ILE A 262 -14.87 -2.30 -0.16
N PHE A 263 -15.61 -1.70 0.78
CA PHE A 263 -16.26 -0.40 0.55
C PHE A 263 -15.52 0.82 1.10
N ILE A 264 -14.86 0.73 2.26
CA ILE A 264 -14.37 1.95 2.95
C ILE A 264 -13.33 2.67 2.11
N GLU A 265 -12.34 1.94 1.58
CA GLU A 265 -11.23 2.54 0.84
C GLU A 265 -11.68 3.15 -0.51
N PRO A 266 -12.47 2.46 -1.36
CA PRO A 266 -12.92 3.06 -2.63
C PRO A 266 -13.86 4.25 -2.44
N ILE A 267 -14.74 4.23 -1.43
CA ILE A 267 -15.62 5.37 -1.12
C ILE A 267 -14.81 6.57 -0.64
N LEU A 268 -13.80 6.34 0.21
CA LEU A 268 -12.90 7.40 0.65
C LEU A 268 -12.14 8.02 -0.55
N LYS A 269 -11.65 7.19 -1.48
CA LYS A 269 -11.01 7.66 -2.72
C LYS A 269 -11.97 8.47 -3.60
N LEU A 270 -13.21 8.03 -3.75
CA LEU A 270 -14.24 8.74 -4.51
C LEU A 270 -14.41 10.17 -4.01
N PHE A 271 -14.55 10.38 -2.69
CA PHE A 271 -14.71 11.74 -2.14
C PHE A 271 -13.46 12.60 -2.34
N LEU A 272 -12.27 12.05 -2.15
CA LEU A 272 -11.02 12.80 -2.37
C LEU A 272 -10.82 13.19 -3.85
N TYR A 273 -11.19 12.32 -4.78
CA TYR A 273 -11.12 12.61 -6.21
C TYR A 273 -12.19 13.61 -6.64
N LEU A 274 -13.39 13.54 -6.05
CA LEU A 274 -14.42 14.56 -6.24
C LEU A 274 -13.93 15.94 -5.81
N ASP A 275 -13.31 16.06 -4.64
CA ASP A 275 -12.72 17.32 -4.16
C ASP A 275 -11.72 17.90 -5.17
N GLY A 276 -10.81 17.07 -5.69
CA GLY A 276 -9.83 17.47 -6.70
C GLY A 276 -10.49 17.99 -7.98
N TRP A 277 -11.40 17.22 -8.56
CA TRP A 277 -12.06 17.60 -9.82
C TRP A 277 -13.01 18.80 -9.66
N LEU A 278 -13.71 18.93 -8.53
CA LEU A 278 -14.52 20.11 -8.24
C LEU A 278 -13.67 21.38 -8.16
N ASN A 279 -12.47 21.29 -7.57
CA ASN A 279 -11.51 22.39 -7.57
C ASN A 279 -11.05 22.75 -8.99
N ALA A 280 -10.75 21.76 -9.83
CA ALA A 280 -10.46 21.99 -11.24
C ALA A 280 -11.63 22.70 -11.97
N CYS A 281 -12.86 22.29 -11.72
CA CYS A 281 -14.05 22.97 -12.25
C CYS A 281 -14.16 24.43 -11.79
N VAL A 282 -13.80 24.73 -10.53
CA VAL A 282 -13.75 26.10 -10.01
C VAL A 282 -12.75 26.96 -10.79
N ALA A 283 -11.55 26.45 -11.07
CA ALA A 283 -10.55 27.20 -11.83
C ALA A 283 -10.94 27.42 -13.29
N VAL A 284 -11.50 26.39 -13.95
CA VAL A 284 -12.02 26.52 -15.32
C VAL A 284 -13.15 27.56 -15.38
N GLU A 285 -14.08 27.53 -14.43
CA GLU A 285 -15.19 28.48 -14.38
C GLU A 285 -14.69 29.91 -14.18
N ARG A 286 -13.67 30.12 -13.32
CA ARG A 286 -13.02 31.42 -13.12
C ARG A 286 -12.32 31.92 -14.38
N ALA A 287 -11.63 31.04 -15.11
CA ALA A 287 -11.00 31.38 -16.38
C ALA A 287 -12.04 31.80 -17.43
N ILE A 288 -13.16 31.08 -17.54
CA ILE A 288 -14.26 31.42 -18.46
C ILE A 288 -14.94 32.73 -18.07
N LEU A 289 -15.13 32.99 -16.77
CA LEU A 289 -15.69 34.25 -16.26
C LEU A 289 -14.85 35.45 -16.71
N ILE A 290 -13.53 35.37 -16.55
CA ILE A 290 -12.61 36.44 -16.95
C ILE A 290 -12.57 36.59 -18.47
N PHE A 291 -12.51 35.47 -19.21
CA PHE A 291 -12.46 35.49 -20.67
C PHE A 291 -13.72 36.12 -21.30
N LYS A 292 -14.91 35.75 -20.81
CA LYS A 292 -16.17 36.26 -21.37
C LYS A 292 -16.54 37.64 -20.85
N GLY A 293 -16.03 38.05 -19.69
CA GLY A 293 -16.29 39.36 -19.08
C GLY A 293 -17.79 39.68 -19.05
N VAL A 294 -18.19 40.74 -19.75
CA VAL A 294 -19.60 41.20 -19.83
C VAL A 294 -20.54 40.21 -20.52
N ASN A 295 -20.02 39.34 -21.39
CA ASN A 295 -20.81 38.33 -22.11
C ASN A 295 -20.99 37.05 -21.29
N PHE A 296 -20.59 37.03 -20.02
CA PHE A 296 -20.72 35.87 -19.16
C PHE A 296 -22.16 35.68 -18.66
N ASP A 297 -22.79 34.58 -19.07
CA ASP A 297 -24.13 34.19 -18.61
C ASP A 297 -24.08 33.38 -17.30
N LYS A 298 -24.47 34.05 -16.21
CA LYS A 298 -24.55 33.48 -14.86
C LYS A 298 -25.57 32.34 -14.73
N LYS A 299 -26.70 32.39 -15.45
CA LYS A 299 -27.74 31.34 -15.39
C LYS A 299 -27.26 30.08 -16.08
N LYS A 300 -26.65 30.23 -17.27
CA LYS A 300 -26.05 29.11 -18.02
C LYS A 300 -24.93 28.45 -17.22
N SER A 301 -24.04 29.27 -16.64
CA SER A 301 -22.98 28.82 -15.72
C SER A 301 -23.50 27.93 -14.59
N LYS A 302 -24.55 28.37 -13.88
CA LYS A 302 -25.16 27.60 -12.79
C LYS A 302 -25.79 26.29 -13.27
N SER A 303 -26.43 26.29 -14.43
CA SER A 303 -27.04 25.10 -15.02
C SER A 303 -26.00 24.04 -15.39
N ILE A 304 -24.89 24.47 -16.02
CA ILE A 304 -23.75 23.59 -16.33
C ILE A 304 -23.17 23.01 -15.04
N ALA A 305 -22.93 23.84 -14.02
CA ALA A 305 -22.38 23.38 -12.76
C ALA A 305 -23.22 22.27 -12.10
N ARG A 306 -24.54 22.41 -12.09
CA ARG A 306 -25.44 21.38 -11.55
C ARG A 306 -25.37 20.06 -12.33
N ARG A 307 -25.28 20.12 -13.66
CA ARG A 307 -25.13 18.91 -14.50
C ARG A 307 -23.78 18.24 -14.25
N THR A 308 -22.70 19.01 -14.19
CA THR A 308 -21.35 18.49 -13.90
C THR A 308 -21.29 17.83 -12.53
N ILE A 309 -21.86 18.46 -11.49
CA ILE A 309 -21.94 17.89 -10.13
C ILE A 309 -22.68 16.55 -10.11
N LEU A 310 -23.71 16.38 -10.93
CA LEU A 310 -24.48 15.15 -10.99
C LEU A 310 -23.72 14.04 -11.73
N ILE A 311 -23.02 14.37 -12.81
CA ILE A 311 -22.33 13.38 -13.67
C ILE A 311 -20.97 12.96 -13.10
N LEU A 312 -20.23 13.89 -12.51
CA LEU A 312 -18.85 13.70 -12.09
C LEU A 312 -18.64 12.51 -11.12
N PRO A 313 -19.50 12.27 -10.10
CA PRO A 313 -19.38 11.11 -9.23
C PRO A 313 -19.45 9.77 -9.98
N PHE A 314 -20.33 9.66 -10.99
CA PHE A 314 -20.45 8.44 -11.78
C PHE A 314 -19.22 8.19 -12.65
N CYS A 315 -18.65 9.26 -13.23
CA CYS A 315 -17.40 9.14 -13.99
C CYS A 315 -16.24 8.65 -13.12
N ILE A 316 -16.08 9.22 -11.91
CA ILE A 316 -15.02 8.81 -10.98
C ILE A 316 -15.29 7.40 -10.42
N PHE A 317 -16.54 7.05 -10.15
CA PHE A 317 -16.87 5.70 -9.69
C PHE A 317 -16.56 4.66 -10.77
N GLY A 318 -16.85 4.97 -12.04
CA GLY A 318 -16.52 4.10 -13.18
C GLY A 318 -15.02 3.80 -13.27
N THR A 319 -14.15 4.78 -12.97
CA THR A 319 -12.70 4.55 -12.98
C THR A 319 -12.21 3.75 -11.77
N LEU A 320 -12.96 3.72 -10.67
CA LEU A 320 -12.65 3.01 -9.42
C LEU A 320 -13.23 1.59 -9.33
N ILE A 321 -13.98 1.13 -10.34
CA ILE A 321 -14.71 -0.15 -10.28
C ILE A 321 -13.79 -1.37 -10.08
N HIS A 322 -12.56 -1.32 -10.59
CA HIS A 322 -11.57 -2.39 -10.41
C HIS A 322 -11.21 -2.59 -8.94
N GLU A 323 -11.22 -1.53 -8.13
CA GLU A 323 -10.93 -1.64 -6.69
C GLU A 323 -11.98 -2.47 -5.96
N LEU A 324 -13.27 -2.30 -6.31
CA LEU A 324 -14.35 -3.07 -5.70
C LEU A 324 -14.28 -4.57 -6.07
N VAL A 325 -13.86 -4.88 -7.29
CA VAL A 325 -13.82 -6.26 -7.81
C VAL A 325 -12.63 -7.05 -7.26
N PHE A 326 -11.45 -6.45 -7.22
CA PHE A 326 -10.20 -7.16 -6.88
C PHE A 326 -9.78 -7.05 -5.41
N ARG A 327 -10.51 -6.24 -4.62
CA ARG A 327 -10.29 -6.13 -3.17
C ARG A 327 -11.05 -7.23 -2.44
N ARG A 328 -10.34 -7.94 -1.57
CA ARG A 328 -10.90 -9.09 -0.85
C ARG A 328 -10.31 -9.24 0.53
N LEU A 329 -11.11 -9.82 1.41
CA LEU A 329 -10.68 -10.25 2.73
C LEU A 329 -9.76 -11.46 2.59
N PHE A 330 -8.62 -11.44 3.26
CA PHE A 330 -7.66 -12.52 3.31
C PHE A 330 -7.47 -12.95 4.76
N GLU A 331 -7.71 -14.23 5.01
CA GLU A 331 -7.64 -14.84 6.33
C GLU A 331 -6.51 -15.86 6.32
N TYR A 332 -5.73 -15.88 7.39
CA TYR A 332 -4.64 -16.83 7.58
C TYR A 332 -4.46 -17.14 9.06
N GLU A 333 -3.88 -18.31 9.33
CA GLU A 333 -3.57 -18.77 10.68
C GLU A 333 -2.05 -18.82 10.82
N THR A 334 -1.49 -18.22 11.86
CA THR A 334 -0.07 -18.42 12.16
C THR A 334 0.06 -19.47 13.25
N ALA A 335 0.88 -20.50 13.03
CA ALA A 335 1.29 -21.40 14.10
C ALA A 335 2.03 -20.59 15.19
N PRO A 336 1.88 -20.93 16.49
CA PRO A 336 2.57 -20.24 17.56
C PRO A 336 4.09 -20.31 17.33
N ARG A 337 4.75 -19.16 17.50
CA ARG A 337 6.22 -19.09 17.49
C ARG A 337 6.71 -19.84 18.72
N ALA A 338 7.65 -20.77 18.56
CA ALA A 338 8.18 -21.63 19.63
C ALA A 338 8.97 -20.88 20.74
N THR A 339 8.83 -19.57 20.86
CA THR A 339 9.51 -18.76 21.88
C THR A 339 8.71 -18.57 23.17
N ASP A 340 7.45 -18.98 23.22
CA ASP A 340 6.64 -18.91 24.44
C ASP A 340 6.69 -20.24 25.20
N THR A 341 7.84 -20.53 25.81
CA THR A 341 7.93 -21.54 26.88
C THR A 341 7.18 -21.02 28.10
N ASN A 342 5.85 -21.17 28.11
CA ASN A 342 4.96 -21.28 29.29
C ASN A 342 3.52 -20.90 28.93
N ILE A 343 2.80 -21.66 28.09
CA ILE A 343 1.33 -21.54 28.07
C ILE A 343 0.68 -22.91 27.92
N THR A 344 -0.24 -23.14 28.86
CA THR A 344 -1.24 -24.20 28.95
C THR A 344 -1.95 -24.50 27.63
N ASN A 345 -2.39 -25.75 27.46
CA ASN A 345 -3.18 -26.28 26.35
C ASN A 345 -4.50 -25.53 26.12
N GLU A 346 -4.45 -24.32 25.56
CA GLU A 346 -5.55 -23.73 24.81
C GLU A 346 -5.07 -23.58 23.37
N ASN A 347 -5.72 -24.30 22.44
CA ASN A 347 -5.60 -24.09 21.01
C ASN A 347 -6.15 -22.69 20.66
N THR A 348 -5.41 -21.64 21.00
CA THR A 348 -5.68 -20.27 20.54
C THR A 348 -5.07 -20.13 19.15
N ASN A 349 -5.71 -20.75 18.15
CA ASN A 349 -5.43 -20.41 16.76
C ASN A 349 -5.81 -18.94 16.57
N ASN A 350 -4.81 -18.06 16.64
CA ASN A 350 -5.02 -16.63 16.39
C ASN A 350 -5.34 -16.47 14.90
N ARG A 351 -6.62 -16.18 14.63
CA ARG A 351 -7.09 -15.87 13.28
C ARG A 351 -6.67 -14.46 12.91
N TYR A 352 -5.78 -14.33 11.92
CA TYR A 352 -5.38 -13.03 11.40
C TYR A 352 -6.17 -12.71 10.14
N VAL A 353 -6.61 -11.46 10.05
CA VAL A 353 -7.43 -10.97 8.94
C VAL A 353 -6.77 -9.74 8.33
N SER A 354 -6.73 -9.69 7.01
CA SER A 354 -6.16 -8.57 6.27
C SER A 354 -6.98 -8.24 5.02
N CYS A 355 -7.10 -6.96 4.71
CA CYS A 355 -7.70 -6.51 3.45
C CYS A 355 -6.62 -6.37 2.38
N ILE A 356 -6.72 -7.14 1.29
CA ILE A 356 -5.72 -7.14 0.22
C ILE A 356 -6.35 -6.86 -1.15
N THR A 357 -5.56 -6.33 -2.08
CA THR A 357 -5.94 -6.13 -3.49
C THR A 357 -5.11 -7.04 -4.38
N ARG A 358 -5.73 -8.01 -5.06
CA ARG A 358 -5.01 -8.91 -5.98
C ARG A 358 -5.22 -8.46 -7.42
N TYR A 359 -4.30 -7.67 -7.94
CA TYR A 359 -4.32 -7.22 -9.34
C TYR A 359 -3.48 -8.12 -10.24
N SER A 360 -3.95 -8.35 -11.46
CA SER A 360 -3.07 -8.81 -12.54
C SER A 360 -2.16 -7.65 -12.98
N PRO A 361 -1.03 -7.91 -13.68
CA PRO A 361 -0.13 -6.86 -14.13
C PRO A 361 -0.84 -5.72 -14.89
N SER A 362 -1.73 -6.06 -15.82
CA SER A 362 -2.48 -5.06 -16.60
C SER A 362 -3.44 -4.23 -15.73
N VAL A 363 -4.04 -4.83 -14.71
CA VAL A 363 -4.92 -4.09 -13.78
C VAL A 363 -4.10 -3.20 -12.84
N GLN A 364 -2.87 -3.60 -12.48
CA GLN A 364 -1.94 -2.77 -11.72
C GLN A 364 -1.53 -1.52 -12.52
N ASP A 365 -1.25 -1.67 -13.81
CA ASP A 365 -0.91 -0.54 -14.69
C ASP A 365 -2.10 0.42 -14.83
N TYR A 366 -3.31 -0.12 -15.03
CA TYR A 366 -4.54 0.66 -15.05
C TYR A 366 -4.76 1.41 -13.73
N ASN A 367 -4.62 0.74 -12.59
CA ASN A 367 -4.77 1.35 -11.26
C ASN A 367 -3.78 2.52 -11.07
N THR A 368 -2.53 2.34 -11.52
CA THR A 368 -1.51 3.39 -11.47
C THR A 368 -1.89 4.56 -12.38
N ALA A 369 -2.34 4.30 -13.61
CA ALA A 369 -2.78 5.34 -14.53
C ALA A 369 -3.97 6.15 -13.98
N VAL A 370 -4.97 5.47 -13.41
CA VAL A 370 -6.13 6.09 -12.74
C VAL A 370 -5.70 6.96 -11.58
N LEU A 371 -4.77 6.48 -10.74
CA LEU A 371 -4.20 7.25 -9.64
C LEU A 371 -3.57 8.56 -10.13
N PHE A 372 -2.69 8.50 -11.14
CA PHE A 372 -2.07 9.71 -11.72
C PHE A 372 -3.12 10.64 -12.32
N PHE A 373 -4.10 10.10 -13.04
CA PHE A 373 -5.16 10.89 -13.65
C PHE A 373 -5.96 11.68 -12.63
N HIS A 374 -6.45 11.04 -11.56
CA HIS A 374 -7.26 11.73 -10.55
C HIS A 374 -6.45 12.58 -9.58
N LEU A 375 -5.19 12.24 -9.32
CA LEU A 375 -4.35 13.00 -8.39
C LEU A 375 -3.67 14.18 -9.09
N VAL A 376 -3.05 13.99 -10.25
CA VAL A 376 -2.27 15.03 -10.95
C VAL A 376 -3.13 15.84 -11.93
N GLY A 377 -4.11 15.20 -12.58
CA GLY A 377 -4.97 15.83 -13.60
C GLY A 377 -5.63 17.13 -13.13
N PRO A 378 -6.32 17.16 -11.97
CA PRO A 378 -6.93 18.38 -11.47
C PRO A 378 -5.95 19.53 -11.24
N PHE A 379 -4.71 19.23 -10.82
CA PHE A 379 -3.69 20.27 -10.62
C PHE A 379 -3.19 20.85 -11.94
N ILE A 380 -3.01 20.01 -12.97
CA ILE A 380 -2.66 20.48 -14.32
C ILE A 380 -3.76 21.42 -14.84
N VAL A 381 -5.02 21.05 -14.71
CA VAL A 381 -6.15 21.89 -15.14
C VAL A 381 -6.18 23.22 -14.37
N ASN A 382 -5.96 23.19 -13.06
CA ASN A 382 -5.87 24.40 -12.24
C ASN A 382 -4.71 25.31 -12.68
N LEU A 383 -3.52 24.75 -12.87
CA LEU A 383 -2.33 25.48 -13.29
C LEU A 383 -2.53 26.12 -14.67
N CYS A 384 -2.99 25.35 -15.65
CA CYS A 384 -3.31 25.86 -16.98
C CYS A 384 -4.35 26.98 -16.93
N SER A 385 -5.39 26.85 -16.10
CA SER A 385 -6.42 27.88 -15.92
C SER A 385 -5.84 29.16 -15.30
N ALA A 386 -4.96 29.04 -14.30
CA ALA A 386 -4.31 30.19 -13.68
C ALA A 386 -3.36 30.92 -14.63
N LEU A 387 -2.55 30.16 -15.40
CA LEU A 387 -1.67 30.72 -16.42
C LEU A 387 -2.48 31.44 -17.51
N PHE A 388 -3.58 30.84 -17.95
CA PHE A 388 -4.49 31.46 -18.90
C PHE A 388 -5.04 32.81 -18.40
N ILE A 389 -5.44 32.90 -17.11
CA ILE A 389 -5.90 34.15 -16.52
C ILE A 389 -4.81 35.23 -16.54
N ILE A 390 -3.58 34.87 -16.15
CA ILE A 390 -2.46 35.82 -16.05
C ILE A 390 -2.04 36.31 -17.44
N PHE A 391 -1.78 35.39 -18.38
CA PHE A 391 -1.32 35.75 -19.71
C PHE A 391 -2.44 36.38 -20.56
N GLY A 392 -3.66 35.85 -20.48
CA GLY A 392 -4.82 36.40 -21.18
C GLY A 392 -5.18 37.81 -20.68
N GLY A 393 -5.15 38.02 -19.36
CA GLY A 393 -5.34 39.35 -18.77
C GLY A 393 -4.23 40.33 -19.16
N ALA A 394 -2.97 39.88 -19.18
CA ALA A 394 -1.84 40.70 -19.59
C ALA A 394 -1.92 41.10 -21.06
N GLN A 395 -2.35 40.18 -21.94
CA GLN A 395 -2.53 40.45 -23.36
C GLN A 395 -3.67 41.45 -23.62
N GLN A 396 -4.81 41.31 -22.91
CA GLN A 396 -5.89 42.30 -23.01
C GLN A 396 -5.44 43.69 -22.55
N ARG A 397 -4.67 43.77 -21.46
CA ARG A 397 -4.12 45.04 -20.95
C ARG A 397 -3.05 45.63 -21.87
N SER A 398 -2.23 44.83 -22.52
CA SER A 398 -1.22 45.34 -23.46
C SER A 398 -1.84 45.90 -24.74
N VAL A 399 -2.95 45.32 -25.22
CA VAL A 399 -3.71 45.87 -26.36
C VAL A 399 -4.39 47.18 -25.98
N ALA A 400 -4.94 47.30 -24.77
CA ALA A 400 -5.62 48.51 -24.30
C ALA A 400 -4.66 49.63 -23.85
N ARG A 401 -3.45 49.30 -23.37
CA ARG A 401 -2.44 50.24 -22.88
C ARG A 401 -1.08 49.95 -23.52
N THR A 402 -0.84 50.61 -24.66
CA THR A 402 0.39 50.48 -25.47
C THR A 402 1.64 51.09 -24.84
N ASN A 403 1.51 51.96 -23.83
CA ASN A 403 2.62 52.70 -23.21
C ASN A 403 3.51 51.86 -22.27
N GLN A 404 3.28 50.56 -22.12
CA GLN A 404 4.07 49.70 -21.24
C GLN A 404 4.44 48.38 -21.92
N ASN A 405 5.63 47.87 -21.59
CA ASN A 405 6.11 46.58 -22.07
C ASN A 405 5.21 45.44 -21.55
N PHE A 406 4.93 44.44 -22.40
CA PHE A 406 4.15 43.25 -22.06
C PHE A 406 4.63 42.55 -20.78
N LYS A 407 5.95 42.49 -20.54
CA LYS A 407 6.52 41.93 -19.30
C LYS A 407 6.00 42.62 -18.03
N LYS A 408 5.78 43.94 -18.09
CA LYS A 408 5.25 44.72 -16.96
C LYS A 408 3.78 44.39 -16.70
N HIS A 409 2.98 44.26 -17.76
CA HIS A 409 1.58 43.81 -17.67
C HIS A 409 1.47 42.41 -17.07
N VAL A 410 2.36 41.48 -17.45
CA VAL A 410 2.41 40.12 -16.85
C VAL A 410 2.78 40.19 -15.37
N GLN A 411 3.75 41.02 -14.98
CA GLN A 411 4.16 41.16 -13.58
C GLN A 411 3.04 41.77 -12.71
N GLU A 412 2.33 42.76 -13.22
CA GLU A 412 1.16 43.33 -12.56
C GLU A 412 0.04 42.30 -12.39
N GLN A 413 -0.28 41.54 -13.45
CA GLN A 413 -1.27 40.46 -13.38
C GLN A 413 -0.87 39.32 -12.45
N PHE A 414 0.40 38.95 -12.44
CA PHE A 414 0.91 37.97 -11.50
C PHE A 414 0.74 38.45 -10.06
N ASN A 415 1.07 39.70 -9.74
CA ASN A 415 0.93 40.23 -8.39
C ASN A 415 -0.54 40.31 -7.93
N GLU A 416 -1.45 40.68 -8.86
CA GLU A 416 -2.89 40.76 -8.61
C GLU A 416 -3.52 39.37 -8.40
N HIS A 417 -3.04 38.36 -9.14
CA HIS A 417 -3.64 37.02 -9.17
C HIS A 417 -2.76 35.91 -8.61
N LYS A 418 -1.67 36.22 -7.90
CA LYS A 418 -0.71 35.24 -7.36
C LYS A 418 -1.38 34.13 -6.54
N GLN A 419 -2.47 34.44 -5.85
CA GLN A 419 -3.23 33.47 -5.05
C GLN A 419 -3.84 32.34 -5.89
N LEU A 420 -4.15 32.58 -7.18
CA LEU A 420 -4.65 31.56 -8.11
C LEU A 420 -3.59 30.51 -8.47
N ILE A 421 -2.30 30.82 -8.31
CA ILE A 421 -1.20 29.86 -8.49
C ILE A 421 -0.80 29.25 -7.14
N ILE A 422 -0.68 30.06 -6.10
CA ILE A 422 -0.22 29.61 -4.78
C ILE A 422 -1.13 28.50 -4.24
N SER A 423 -2.46 28.68 -4.35
CA SER A 423 -3.43 27.71 -3.83
C SER A 423 -3.29 26.30 -4.45
N PRO A 424 -3.32 26.13 -5.79
CA PRO A 424 -3.10 24.82 -6.42
C PRO A 424 -1.73 24.22 -6.12
N VAL A 425 -0.67 25.04 -6.03
CA VAL A 425 0.67 24.55 -5.70
C VAL A 425 0.73 24.01 -4.28
N VAL A 426 0.15 24.71 -3.29
CA VAL A 426 0.07 24.22 -1.90
C VAL A 426 -0.71 22.90 -1.83
N LEU A 427 -1.85 22.81 -2.51
CA LEU A 427 -2.66 21.59 -2.54
C LEU A 427 -1.93 20.43 -3.23
N LEU A 428 -1.16 20.70 -4.28
CA LEU A 428 -0.33 19.71 -4.95
C LEU A 428 0.75 19.19 -4.01
N VAL A 429 1.49 20.09 -3.33
CA VAL A 429 2.54 19.72 -2.37
C VAL A 429 1.97 18.83 -1.26
N LEU A 430 0.80 19.17 -0.71
CA LEU A 430 0.13 18.37 0.31
C LEU A 430 -0.37 17.01 -0.21
N SER A 431 -0.57 16.88 -1.52
CA SER A 431 -1.03 15.64 -2.17
C SER A 431 0.12 14.73 -2.61
N ILE A 432 1.36 15.23 -2.71
CA ILE A 432 2.56 14.44 -3.09
C ILE A 432 2.77 13.22 -2.18
N PRO A 433 2.66 13.33 -0.84
CA PRO A 433 2.81 12.16 0.04
C PRO A 433 1.89 11.00 -0.34
N ARG A 434 0.68 11.29 -0.83
CA ARG A 434 -0.27 10.28 -1.30
C ARG A 434 0.26 9.51 -2.51
N LEU A 435 0.83 10.23 -3.47
CA LEU A 435 1.40 9.64 -4.67
C LEU A 435 2.58 8.74 -4.29
N ILE A 436 3.47 9.24 -3.42
CA ILE A 436 4.62 8.47 -2.92
C ILE A 436 4.13 7.18 -2.24
N ILE A 437 3.22 7.28 -1.27
CA ILE A 437 2.67 6.10 -0.56
C ILE A 437 2.04 5.09 -1.51
N SER A 438 1.34 5.56 -2.54
CA SER A 438 0.64 4.70 -3.50
C SER A 438 1.60 4.03 -4.51
N LEU A 439 2.82 4.55 -4.68
CA LEU A 439 3.86 4.02 -5.56
C LEU A 439 4.97 3.28 -4.81
N LEU A 440 5.00 3.37 -3.48
CA LEU A 440 5.96 2.63 -2.67
C LEU A 440 5.75 1.12 -2.85
N PRO A 441 6.84 0.33 -2.99
CA PRO A 441 6.74 -1.11 -2.99
C PRO A 441 6.04 -1.61 -1.73
N GLY A 442 5.17 -2.60 -1.87
CA GLY A 442 4.46 -3.21 -0.74
C GLY A 442 5.37 -3.96 0.24
N CYS A 443 6.65 -4.19 -0.14
CA CYS A 443 7.64 -4.93 0.64
C CYS A 443 8.39 -4.11 1.70
N VAL A 444 8.03 -2.85 1.88
CA VAL A 444 8.69 -1.95 2.83
C VAL A 444 8.27 -2.28 4.26
N LYS A 445 9.26 -2.55 5.14
CA LYS A 445 9.01 -2.77 6.57
C LYS A 445 8.64 -1.44 7.26
N THR A 446 7.34 -1.20 7.41
CA THR A 446 6.77 0.05 7.93
C THR A 446 7.12 0.31 9.39
N SER A 447 7.21 -0.74 10.22
CA SER A 447 7.59 -0.66 11.64
C SER A 447 8.94 0.02 11.90
N LYS A 448 9.89 -0.03 10.94
CA LYS A 448 11.18 0.68 11.08
C LYS A 448 11.03 2.21 11.04
N ASN A 449 10.10 2.72 10.24
CA ASN A 449 9.91 4.17 10.00
C ASN A 449 8.42 4.54 10.04
N LEU A 450 7.70 4.04 11.06
CA LEU A 450 6.24 4.14 11.14
C LEU A 450 5.75 5.59 11.01
N TRP A 451 6.38 6.52 11.72
CA TRP A 451 6.00 7.94 11.73
C TRP A 451 6.14 8.61 10.36
N LEU A 452 7.09 8.18 9.54
CA LEU A 452 7.24 8.70 8.19
C LEU A 452 6.03 8.33 7.35
N TYR A 453 5.65 7.05 7.35
CA TYR A 453 4.52 6.55 6.54
C TYR A 453 3.18 7.03 7.08
N LEU A 454 2.98 6.98 8.41
CA LEU A 454 1.76 7.45 9.06
C LEU A 454 1.59 8.96 8.91
N GLY A 455 2.67 9.73 9.08
CA GLY A 455 2.67 11.18 8.87
C GLY A 455 2.38 11.55 7.43
N ALA A 456 3.05 10.90 6.46
CA ALA A 456 2.76 11.08 5.04
C ALA A 456 1.31 10.71 4.69
N TYR A 457 0.76 9.67 5.31
CA TYR A 457 -0.64 9.29 5.14
C TYR A 457 -1.57 10.38 5.66
N PHE A 458 -1.34 10.92 6.86
CA PHE A 458 -2.13 12.02 7.41
C PHE A 458 -2.05 13.31 6.59
N ILE A 459 -0.85 13.69 6.13
CA ILE A 459 -0.67 14.87 5.27
C ILE A 459 -1.50 14.75 3.98
N SER A 460 -1.66 13.54 3.45
CA SER A 460 -2.46 13.33 2.23
C SER A 460 -3.94 13.70 2.35
N PHE A 461 -4.48 13.80 3.57
CA PHE A 461 -5.87 14.21 3.83
C PHE A 461 -6.00 15.69 4.20
N THR A 462 -4.89 16.39 4.44
CA THR A 462 -4.88 17.83 4.74
C THR A 462 -5.59 18.68 3.67
N PRO A 463 -5.47 18.42 2.35
CA PRO A 463 -6.19 19.19 1.32
C PRO A 463 -7.69 19.38 1.59
N SER A 464 -8.41 18.35 2.01
CA SER A 464 -9.85 18.41 2.29
C SER A 464 -10.19 19.25 3.55
N MET A 465 -9.20 19.55 4.39
CA MET A 465 -9.36 20.41 5.57
C MET A 465 -9.08 21.89 5.29
N LEU A 466 -8.70 22.26 4.07
CA LEU A 466 -8.21 23.60 3.77
C LEU A 466 -9.14 24.43 2.88
N ILE A 467 -10.32 23.93 2.49
CA ILE A 467 -11.25 24.65 1.60
C ILE A 467 -11.55 26.07 2.11
N PHE A 468 -11.87 26.25 3.39
CA PHE A 468 -12.17 27.56 3.95
C PHE A 468 -10.94 28.47 3.88
N LEU A 469 -9.78 27.97 4.30
CA LEU A 469 -8.53 28.72 4.33
C LEU A 469 -8.05 29.12 2.93
N ILE A 470 -8.32 28.29 1.93
CA ILE A 470 -7.85 28.49 0.56
C ILE A 470 -8.82 29.34 -0.25
N PHE A 471 -10.12 29.09 -0.14
CA PHE A 471 -11.12 29.75 -0.98
C PHE A 471 -11.82 30.91 -0.29
N VAL A 472 -12.12 30.81 1.01
CA VAL A 472 -12.88 31.84 1.71
C VAL A 472 -11.97 32.93 2.26
N PHE A 473 -10.91 32.55 2.98
CA PHE A 473 -10.02 33.51 3.65
C PHE A 473 -9.41 34.56 2.71
N PRO A 474 -8.89 34.21 1.52
CA PRO A 474 -8.28 35.16 0.60
C PRO A 474 -9.30 35.95 -0.25
N SER A 475 -10.58 35.59 -0.23
CA SER A 475 -11.60 36.17 -1.10
C SER A 475 -12.48 37.15 -0.34
N GLU A 476 -12.42 38.43 -0.69
CA GLU A 476 -13.27 39.46 -0.09
C GLU A 476 -14.77 39.15 -0.25
N LEU A 477 -15.15 38.63 -1.43
CA LEU A 477 -16.53 38.26 -1.74
C LEU A 477 -17.04 37.17 -0.79
N TYR A 478 -16.27 36.10 -0.63
CA TYR A 478 -16.67 34.98 0.22
C TYR A 478 -16.54 35.32 1.71
N MET A 479 -15.51 36.06 2.11
CA MET A 479 -15.36 36.54 3.49
C MET A 479 -16.53 37.45 3.90
N LYS A 480 -17.00 38.34 3.02
CA LYS A 480 -18.18 39.17 3.27
C LYS A 480 -19.45 38.32 3.40
N ALA A 481 -19.63 37.34 2.52
CA ALA A 481 -20.75 36.40 2.61
C ALA A 481 -20.73 35.61 3.93
N PHE A 482 -19.55 35.13 4.35
CA PHE A 482 -19.36 34.45 5.63
C PHE A 482 -19.76 35.33 6.82
N LYS A 483 -19.22 36.55 6.93
CA LYS A 483 -19.53 37.49 8.02
C LYS A 483 -21.03 37.81 8.09
N GLN A 484 -21.68 37.98 6.95
CA GLN A 484 -23.14 38.22 6.88
C GLN A 484 -23.95 37.01 7.37
N SER A 485 -23.62 35.80 6.89
CA SER A 485 -24.27 34.56 7.34
C SER A 485 -24.06 34.31 8.83
N PHE A 486 -22.83 34.50 9.32
CA PHE A 486 -22.48 34.29 10.73
C PHE A 486 -23.23 35.23 11.67
N ASN A 487 -23.28 36.53 11.33
CA ASN A 487 -24.04 37.51 12.11
C ASN A 487 -25.54 37.19 12.14
N ARG A 488 -26.10 36.66 11.05
CA ARG A 488 -27.50 36.24 11.00
C ARG A 488 -27.78 35.03 11.90
N ILE A 489 -26.87 34.06 11.96
CA ILE A 489 -26.97 32.89 12.85
C ILE A 489 -26.90 33.37 14.31
N ARG A 490 -25.90 34.19 14.66
CA ARG A 490 -25.73 34.73 16.01
C ARG A 490 -26.97 35.50 16.50
N ARG A 491 -27.66 36.24 15.62
CA ARG A 491 -28.90 36.96 15.97
C ARG A 491 -30.13 36.05 16.15
N ARG A 492 -30.09 34.81 15.65
CA ARG A 492 -31.21 33.84 15.73
C ARG A 492 -31.12 32.90 16.93
N THR A 493 -29.95 32.76 17.52
CA THR A 493 -29.74 32.13 18.83
C THR A 493 -29.60 33.22 19.88
N PRO A 494 -30.71 33.77 20.43
CA PRO A 494 -30.59 34.53 21.67
C PRO A 494 -30.08 33.57 22.74
N THR A 495 -29.02 33.99 23.42
CA THR A 495 -28.48 33.34 24.62
C THR A 495 -29.54 33.16 25.69
#